data_AF-J0R012-F1
#
_entry.id   AF-J0R012-F1
#
_cell.length_a   1.000
_cell.length_b   1.000
_cell.length_c   1.000
_cell.angle_alpha   90.00
_cell.angle_beta   90.00
_cell.angle_gamma   90.00
#
_symmetry.space_group_name_H-M   'P 1'
#
loop_
_entity.id
_entity.type
_entity.pdbx_description
1 polymer ?
#
loop_
_entity_poly.entity_id
_entity_poly.type
_entity_poly.pdbx_seq_one_letter_code
_entity_poly.pdbx_strand_id
1 'polypeptide(L)'
;MLKKEIAVLLFGLTMILISVSLARADFRVCNTTQAVIGVSIGYRAPAGWVSEGWWVVGPTRCKTIIDGNLSSRFYYLHAEDAQNTDSWDGPVSMCIKDTEFKIDGVNDCFARGMQKAGFQEIDTGNQTSWMVQLSEQDTNTTTSQGGLPTPNTPAQNNQSPQGNTTNTQTPNMNGQTGAPTQ
;
A
#
# COMPACT_ATOMS: atom_id res chain seq x y z
N MET A 1 6.58 47.09 -43.11
CA MET A 1 5.78 46.43 -42.04
C MET A 1 6.06 44.93 -41.92
N LEU A 2 6.38 44.21 -43.00
CA LEU A 2 6.66 42.76 -43.01
C LEU A 2 7.82 42.26 -42.10
N LYS A 3 8.78 43.12 -41.76
CA LYS A 3 9.93 42.75 -40.89
C LYS A 3 9.61 42.72 -39.38
N LYS A 4 8.53 43.38 -38.93
CA LYS A 4 8.12 43.40 -37.50
C LYS A 4 7.38 42.11 -37.11
N GLU A 5 6.58 41.56 -38.01
CA GLU A 5 5.83 40.31 -37.84
C GLU A 5 6.76 39.10 -37.67
N ILE A 6 7.82 39.04 -38.49
CA ILE A 6 8.80 37.92 -38.48
C ILE A 6 9.58 37.89 -37.15
N ALA A 7 9.91 39.05 -36.59
CA ALA A 7 10.60 39.14 -35.30
C ALA A 7 9.73 38.66 -34.13
N VAL A 8 8.42 38.93 -34.16
CA VAL A 8 7.46 38.45 -33.15
C VAL A 8 7.27 36.93 -33.25
N LEU A 9 7.21 36.40 -34.47
CA LEU A 9 7.10 34.95 -34.71
C LEU A 9 8.37 34.18 -34.28
N LEU A 10 9.56 34.75 -34.49
CA LEU A 10 10.83 34.13 -34.05
C LEU A 10 11.03 34.20 -32.52
N PHE A 11 10.54 35.26 -31.86
CA PHE A 11 10.63 35.42 -30.40
C PHE A 11 9.57 34.60 -29.65
N GLY A 12 8.40 34.37 -30.24
CA GLY A 12 7.37 33.48 -29.70
C GLY A 12 7.73 32.00 -29.80
N LEU A 13 8.46 31.60 -30.84
CA LEU A 13 8.87 30.21 -31.05
C LEU A 13 10.03 29.78 -30.12
N THR A 14 10.83 30.71 -29.60
CA THR A 14 11.96 30.42 -28.70
C THR A 14 11.56 30.30 -27.22
N MET A 15 10.37 30.77 -26.84
CA MET A 15 9.90 30.78 -25.43
C MET A 15 9.12 29.51 -25.03
N ILE A 16 9.02 28.52 -25.92
CA ILE A 16 8.45 27.19 -25.65
C ILE A 16 9.59 26.17 -25.50
N LEU A 17 10.65 26.52 -24.78
CA LEU A 17 11.66 25.56 -24.33
C LEU A 17 11.14 24.82 -23.09
N ILE A 18 10.14 23.99 -23.35
CA ILE A 18 9.94 22.62 -22.87
C ILE A 18 10.52 22.33 -21.47
N SER A 19 9.72 22.57 -20.44
CA SER A 19 9.87 21.88 -19.15
C SER A 19 9.41 20.42 -19.33
N VAL A 20 10.30 19.56 -19.86
CA VAL A 20 10.10 18.11 -19.86
C VAL A 20 10.33 17.63 -18.43
N SER A 21 9.26 17.47 -17.64
CA SER A 21 9.38 16.72 -16.40
C SER A 21 9.57 15.25 -16.77
N LEU A 22 10.75 14.69 -16.48
CA LEU A 22 10.93 13.25 -16.55
C LEU A 22 9.88 12.62 -15.63
N ALA A 23 9.00 11.79 -16.19
CA ALA A 23 8.14 10.92 -15.41
C ALA A 23 9.06 9.95 -14.66
N ARG A 24 9.20 10.14 -13.35
CA ARG A 24 9.99 9.24 -12.49
C ARG A 24 9.12 8.06 -12.11
N ALA A 25 9.65 6.87 -12.32
CA ALA A 25 8.93 5.64 -12.10
C ALA A 25 9.16 5.16 -10.65
N ASP A 26 8.61 5.86 -9.65
CA ASP A 26 8.95 5.67 -8.24
C ASP A 26 7.93 4.82 -7.46
N PHE A 27 8.32 4.26 -6.30
CA PHE A 27 7.38 3.83 -5.27
C PHE A 27 7.13 4.98 -4.29
N ARG A 28 5.88 5.45 -4.20
CA ARG A 28 5.49 6.58 -3.35
C ARG A 28 4.48 6.17 -2.29
N VAL A 29 4.63 6.74 -1.11
CA VAL A 29 3.65 6.62 -0.02
C VAL A 29 3.12 7.99 0.31
N CYS A 30 1.80 8.14 0.27
CA CYS A 30 1.08 9.36 0.56
C CYS A 30 0.31 9.22 1.86
N ASN A 31 0.70 9.99 2.87
CA ASN A 31 0.00 10.09 4.14
C ASN A 31 -1.12 11.13 4.01
N THR A 32 -2.39 10.70 4.08
CA THR A 32 -3.55 11.59 4.10
C THR A 32 -4.14 11.79 5.50
N THR A 33 -3.48 11.26 6.53
CA THR A 33 -3.82 11.50 7.93
C THR A 33 -3.24 12.82 8.44
N GLN A 34 -3.66 13.22 9.64
CA GLN A 34 -3.10 14.36 10.37
C GLN A 34 -1.86 14.00 11.22
N ALA A 35 -1.51 12.71 11.33
CA ALA A 35 -0.38 12.22 12.11
C ALA A 35 0.92 12.17 11.29
N VAL A 36 2.06 12.15 11.98
CA VAL A 36 3.34 11.77 11.38
C VAL A 36 3.42 10.24 11.39
N ILE A 37 3.70 9.66 10.23
CA ILE A 37 3.74 8.20 10.05
C ILE A 37 5.17 7.76 9.71
N GLY A 38 5.68 6.78 10.45
CA GLY A 38 6.87 6.01 10.10
C GLY A 38 6.50 4.93 9.10
N VAL A 39 7.30 4.77 8.05
CA VAL A 39 7.09 3.77 7.00
C VAL A 39 8.32 2.89 6.87
N SER A 40 8.08 1.60 6.66
CA SER A 40 9.07 0.57 6.38
C SER A 40 8.60 -0.24 5.16
N ILE A 41 9.55 -0.71 4.35
CA ILE A 41 9.28 -1.50 3.15
C ILE A 41 10.11 -2.78 3.15
N GLY A 42 9.47 -3.87 2.73
CA GLY A 42 10.07 -5.16 2.47
C GLY A 42 9.96 -5.55 1.00
N TYR A 43 10.96 -6.28 0.50
CA TYR A 43 10.98 -6.80 -0.86
C TYR A 43 11.89 -8.03 -0.97
N ARG A 44 11.73 -8.77 -2.09
CA ARG A 44 12.64 -9.86 -2.46
C ARG A 44 13.81 -9.32 -3.28
N ALA A 45 15.01 -9.46 -2.74
CA ALA A 45 16.28 -9.26 -3.43
C ALA A 45 16.86 -10.62 -3.89
N PRO A 46 17.90 -10.64 -4.74
CA PRO A 46 18.53 -11.89 -5.18
C PRO A 46 19.04 -12.77 -4.02
N ALA A 47 19.49 -12.16 -2.93
CA ALA A 47 19.99 -12.86 -1.74
C ALA A 47 18.87 -13.31 -0.78
N GLY A 48 17.60 -12.95 -1.04
CA GLY A 48 16.46 -13.27 -0.20
C GLY A 48 15.65 -12.04 0.19
N TRP A 49 14.98 -12.12 1.34
CA TRP A 49 14.16 -11.04 1.86
C TRP A 49 15.02 -9.89 2.38
N VAL A 50 14.59 -8.66 2.11
CA VAL A 50 15.17 -7.43 2.66
C VAL A 50 14.04 -6.58 3.22
N SER A 51 14.25 -5.98 4.39
CA SER A 51 13.42 -4.90 4.93
C SER A 51 14.27 -3.67 5.23
N GLU A 52 13.71 -2.49 5.00
CA GLU A 52 14.37 -1.20 5.22
C GLU A 52 13.36 -0.15 5.70
N GLY A 53 13.85 0.84 6.43
CA GLY A 53 13.06 1.87 7.10
C GLY A 53 13.99 2.77 7.92
N TRP A 54 13.56 3.81 8.61
CA TRP A 54 12.23 4.39 8.62
C TRP A 54 12.20 5.62 7.73
N TRP A 55 11.23 5.68 6.83
CA TRP A 55 10.89 6.94 6.20
C TRP A 55 9.84 7.65 7.04
N VAL A 56 10.10 8.92 7.34
CA VAL A 56 9.14 9.77 8.04
C VAL A 56 8.27 10.49 7.00
N VAL A 57 6.96 10.22 7.02
CA VAL A 57 5.97 10.84 6.13
C VAL A 57 5.06 11.74 6.94
N GLY A 58 5.24 13.06 6.77
CA GLY A 58 4.45 14.06 7.48
C GLY A 58 2.97 14.10 7.06
N PRO A 59 2.13 14.83 7.82
CA PRO A 59 0.68 14.91 7.58
C PRO A 59 0.34 15.48 6.22
N THR A 60 -0.59 14.87 5.48
CA THR A 60 -1.00 15.32 4.13
C THR A 60 0.19 15.46 3.15
N ARG A 61 1.20 14.58 3.27
CA ARG A 61 2.40 14.60 2.40
C ARG A 61 2.65 13.24 1.77
N CYS A 62 3.33 13.25 0.64
CA CYS A 62 3.87 12.06 0.02
C CYS A 62 5.40 12.01 0.12
N LYS A 63 5.94 10.81 0.23
CA LYS A 63 7.38 10.53 0.19
C LYS A 63 7.67 9.44 -0.85
N THR A 64 8.75 9.61 -1.61
CA THR A 64 9.32 8.54 -2.43
C THR A 64 10.12 7.62 -1.52
N ILE A 65 9.79 6.32 -1.54
CA ILE A 65 10.41 5.27 -0.72
C ILE A 65 11.44 4.51 -1.56
N ILE A 66 11.09 4.18 -2.80
CA ILE A 66 12.01 3.61 -3.80
C ILE A 66 12.10 4.61 -4.96
N ASP A 67 13.31 5.08 -5.23
CA ASP A 67 13.60 5.96 -6.37
C ASP A 67 13.85 5.13 -7.63
N GLY A 68 13.22 5.53 -8.72
CA GLY A 68 13.36 4.85 -10.00
C GLY A 68 12.62 3.51 -10.09
N ASN A 69 12.77 2.91 -11.27
CA ASN A 69 11.89 1.86 -11.77
C ASN A 69 11.77 0.67 -10.81
N LEU A 70 10.53 0.27 -10.51
CA LEU A 70 10.29 -0.91 -9.68
C LEU A 70 10.84 -2.17 -10.34
N SER A 71 11.63 -2.92 -9.57
CA SER A 71 12.25 -4.18 -10.00
C SER A 71 11.42 -5.42 -9.67
N SER A 72 10.37 -5.25 -8.85
CA SER A 72 9.54 -6.33 -8.32
C SER A 72 8.05 -6.01 -8.52
N ARG A 73 7.23 -7.06 -8.64
CA ARG A 73 5.76 -6.94 -8.65
C ARG A 73 5.19 -6.77 -7.24
N PHE A 74 5.79 -7.44 -6.26
CA PHE A 74 5.30 -7.46 -4.89
C PHE A 74 6.25 -6.68 -3.99
N TYR A 75 5.69 -5.72 -3.26
CA TYR A 75 6.33 -5.00 -2.17
C TYR A 75 5.51 -5.18 -0.91
N TYR A 76 6.14 -5.03 0.24
CA TYR A 76 5.52 -5.27 1.53
C TYR A 76 5.66 -3.99 2.33
N LEU A 77 4.57 -3.40 2.79
CA LEU A 77 4.59 -2.11 3.48
C LEU A 77 4.18 -2.28 4.94
N HIS A 78 4.95 -1.71 5.84
CA HIS A 78 4.59 -1.54 7.24
C HIS A 78 4.59 -0.05 7.54
N ALA A 79 3.60 0.40 8.30
CA ALA A 79 3.49 1.78 8.73
C ALA A 79 3.01 1.82 10.18
N GLU A 80 3.48 2.83 10.92
CA GLU A 80 3.08 3.08 12.30
C GLU A 80 3.07 4.58 12.56
N ASP A 81 2.13 5.05 13.39
CA ASP A 81 2.19 6.43 13.89
C ASP A 81 3.34 6.61 14.90
N ALA A 82 3.72 7.86 15.19
CA ALA A 82 4.80 8.16 16.13
C ALA A 82 4.58 7.65 17.58
N GLN A 83 3.35 7.29 17.93
CA GLN A 83 2.95 6.78 19.24
C GLN A 83 2.79 5.25 19.24
N ASN A 84 2.98 4.59 18.09
CA ASN A 84 2.67 3.18 17.85
C ASN A 84 1.26 2.79 18.28
N THR A 85 0.29 3.71 18.17
CA THR A 85 -1.10 3.45 18.55
C THR A 85 -1.87 2.77 17.43
N ASP A 86 -1.60 3.16 16.19
CA ASP A 86 -2.14 2.55 14.98
C ASP A 86 -1.02 1.96 14.12
N SER A 87 -1.10 0.65 13.86
CA SER A 87 -0.22 -0.07 12.95
C SER A 87 -1.01 -0.64 11.78
N TRP A 88 -0.45 -0.54 10.58
CA TRP A 88 -0.94 -1.27 9.41
C TRP A 88 -0.27 -2.65 9.37
N ASP A 89 -0.71 -3.53 10.26
CA ASP A 89 -0.21 -4.90 10.33
C ASP A 89 -0.73 -5.73 9.15
N GLY A 90 0.19 -6.38 8.45
CA GLY A 90 -0.12 -7.38 7.44
C GLY A 90 0.39 -8.77 7.78
N PRO A 91 0.01 -9.80 7.00
CA PRO A 91 0.28 -11.21 7.32
C PRO A 91 1.75 -11.62 7.16
N VAL A 92 2.57 -10.80 6.49
CA VAL A 92 3.97 -11.12 6.20
C VAL A 92 4.86 -10.52 7.27
N SER A 93 5.48 -11.36 8.09
CA SER A 93 6.35 -10.86 9.15
C SER A 93 7.80 -10.69 8.70
N MET A 94 8.40 -9.53 8.95
CA MET A 94 9.82 -9.25 8.70
C MET A 94 10.46 -8.57 9.91
N CYS A 95 11.79 -8.45 9.88
CA CYS A 95 12.55 -7.79 10.95
C CYS A 95 12.55 -6.26 10.78
N ILE A 96 12.49 -5.52 11.89
CA ILE A 96 12.61 -4.05 11.93
C ILE A 96 13.51 -3.62 13.10
N LYS A 97 13.93 -2.36 13.12
CA LYS A 97 14.61 -1.70 14.25
C LYS A 97 13.87 -0.43 14.66
N ASP A 98 14.21 0.12 15.81
CA ASP A 98 13.73 1.42 16.32
C ASP A 98 14.33 2.64 15.60
N THR A 99 15.46 2.45 14.93
CA THR A 99 16.25 3.45 14.22
C THR A 99 16.35 3.10 12.74
N GLU A 100 16.79 4.03 11.89
CA GLU A 100 16.96 3.76 10.45
C GLU A 100 17.80 2.50 10.20
N PHE A 101 17.32 1.64 9.30
CA PHE A 101 17.78 0.28 9.10
C PHE A 101 17.64 -0.20 7.66
N LYS A 102 18.47 -1.20 7.36
CA LYS A 102 18.34 -2.13 6.25
C LYS A 102 18.78 -3.50 6.75
N ILE A 103 17.91 -4.50 6.60
CA ILE A 103 18.09 -5.83 7.20
C ILE A 103 17.89 -6.89 6.13
N ASP A 104 18.89 -7.75 5.98
CA ASP A 104 18.77 -8.98 5.20
C ASP A 104 18.20 -10.12 6.06
N GLY A 105 17.24 -10.84 5.48
CA GLY A 105 16.59 -12.00 6.07
C GLY A 105 15.51 -11.69 7.10
N VAL A 106 14.60 -12.65 7.29
CA VAL A 106 13.43 -12.55 8.18
C VAL A 106 13.51 -13.45 9.41
N ASN A 107 14.58 -14.24 9.52
CA ASN A 107 14.77 -15.21 10.59
C ASN A 107 15.45 -14.59 11.80
N ASP A 108 15.11 -15.11 12.98
CA ASP A 108 15.77 -14.84 14.25
C ASP A 108 15.88 -13.35 14.63
N CYS A 109 14.89 -12.53 14.27
CA CYS A 109 14.91 -11.08 14.49
C CYS A 109 15.32 -10.73 15.93
N PHE A 110 14.64 -11.34 16.92
CA PHE A 110 14.90 -11.07 18.34
C PHE A 110 16.29 -11.50 18.80
N ALA A 111 16.77 -12.68 18.37
CA ALA A 111 18.11 -13.14 18.71
C ALA A 111 19.22 -12.28 18.08
N ARG A 112 18.89 -11.60 16.97
CA ARG A 112 19.74 -10.62 16.30
C ARG A 112 19.58 -9.19 16.85
N GLY A 113 18.83 -8.99 17.93
CA GLY A 113 18.60 -7.68 18.55
C GLY A 113 17.65 -6.77 17.78
N MET A 114 16.73 -7.34 17.01
CA MET A 114 15.74 -6.64 16.18
C MET A 114 14.33 -7.05 16.60
N GLN A 115 13.33 -6.28 16.17
CA GLN A 115 11.92 -6.59 16.40
C GLN A 115 11.32 -7.26 15.17
N LYS A 116 10.11 -7.81 15.33
CA LYS A 116 9.33 -8.42 14.26
C LYS A 116 8.04 -7.63 14.06
N ALA A 117 7.75 -7.23 12.83
CA ALA A 117 6.55 -6.47 12.47
C ALA A 117 5.82 -7.12 11.29
N GLY A 118 4.51 -6.88 11.19
CA GLY A 118 3.67 -7.34 10.09
C GLY A 118 3.65 -6.35 8.94
N PHE A 119 3.83 -6.83 7.71
CA PHE A 119 3.83 -6.03 6.50
C PHE A 119 2.66 -6.44 5.60
N GLN A 120 1.96 -5.44 5.07
CA GLN A 120 0.90 -5.61 4.09
C GLN A 120 1.50 -5.78 2.69
N GLU A 121 1.10 -6.85 2.00
CA GLU A 121 1.50 -7.06 0.61
C GLU A 121 0.80 -6.05 -0.31
N ILE A 122 1.58 -5.46 -1.21
CA ILE A 122 1.19 -4.54 -2.26
C ILE A 122 1.56 -5.20 -3.59
N ASP A 123 0.56 -5.57 -4.38
CA ASP A 123 0.73 -6.04 -5.76
C ASP A 123 0.71 -4.84 -6.71
N THR A 124 1.86 -4.51 -7.29
CA THR A 124 2.00 -3.42 -8.26
C THR A 124 1.57 -3.83 -9.67
N GLY A 125 1.22 -5.10 -9.92
CA GLY A 125 0.81 -5.58 -11.23
C GLY A 125 1.92 -5.51 -12.29
N ASN A 126 3.20 -5.53 -11.87
CA ASN A 126 4.38 -5.25 -12.71
C ASN A 126 4.46 -3.81 -13.25
N GLN A 127 3.74 -2.87 -12.65
CA GLN A 127 3.90 -1.46 -12.97
C GLN A 127 5.28 -0.99 -12.51
N THR A 128 5.87 -0.10 -13.31
CA THR A 128 7.20 0.45 -13.04
C THR A 128 7.19 1.56 -12.00
N SER A 129 6.01 2.03 -11.60
CA SER A 129 5.77 3.04 -10.57
C SER A 129 4.50 2.70 -9.80
N TRP A 130 4.45 3.04 -8.52
CA TRP A 130 3.28 2.76 -7.68
C TRP A 130 3.08 3.82 -6.61
N MET A 131 1.84 4.03 -6.19
CA MET A 131 1.51 4.92 -5.08
C MET A 131 0.59 4.19 -4.10
N VAL A 132 0.98 4.18 -2.82
CA VAL A 132 0.13 3.76 -1.71
C VAL A 132 -0.38 5.01 -0.99
N GLN A 133 -1.66 5.02 -0.64
CA GLN A 133 -2.25 6.05 0.21
C GLN A 133 -2.51 5.46 1.61
N LEU A 134 -2.01 6.15 2.63
CA LEU A 134 -2.29 5.85 4.03
C LEU A 134 -3.38 6.81 4.51
N SER A 135 -4.54 6.26 4.82
CA SER A 135 -5.67 6.98 5.42
C SER A 135 -5.85 6.55 6.86
N GLU A 136 -6.55 7.38 7.65
CA GLU A 136 -6.98 7.01 8.99
C GLU A 136 -7.74 5.68 8.88
N GLN A 137 -7.40 4.71 9.72
CA GLN A 137 -8.15 3.47 9.73
C GLN A 137 -9.50 3.74 10.41
N ASP A 138 -10.54 3.99 9.61
CA ASP A 138 -11.89 3.71 10.07
C ASP A 138 -11.92 2.20 10.33
N THR A 139 -12.24 1.78 11.56
CA THR A 139 -12.19 0.39 12.03
C THR A 139 -13.21 -0.55 11.35
N ASN A 140 -13.63 -0.28 10.12
CA ASN A 140 -14.39 -1.18 9.28
C ASN A 140 -13.90 -1.09 7.81
N THR A 141 -13.47 -2.23 7.28
CA THR A 141 -13.21 -2.57 5.86
C THR A 141 -11.80 -2.33 5.30
N THR A 142 -11.01 -3.41 5.32
CA THR A 142 -9.84 -3.65 4.48
C THR A 142 -10.23 -3.52 3.00
N THR A 143 -9.89 -2.40 2.38
CA THR A 143 -9.85 -2.28 0.92
C THR A 143 -8.54 -1.59 0.52
N SER A 144 -7.48 -2.39 0.41
CA SER A 144 -6.27 -2.02 -0.32
C SER A 144 -6.58 -1.99 -1.82
N GLN A 145 -7.16 -0.89 -2.30
CA GLN A 145 -7.36 -0.59 -3.72
C GLN A 145 -6.52 0.63 -4.10
N GLY A 146 -5.24 0.40 -4.38
CA GLY A 146 -4.37 1.37 -5.04
C GLY A 146 -4.57 1.30 -6.55
N GLY A 147 -5.68 1.84 -7.06
CA GLY A 147 -5.89 2.07 -8.48
C GLY A 147 -6.19 3.55 -8.70
N LEU A 148 -5.46 4.21 -9.61
CA LEU A 148 -5.78 5.57 -10.04
C LEU A 148 -7.22 5.60 -10.61
N PRO A 149 -8.14 6.46 -10.13
CA PRO A 149 -9.46 6.57 -10.76
C PRO A 149 -9.32 7.25 -12.13
N THR A 150 -9.60 6.50 -13.20
CA THR A 150 -9.85 7.08 -14.53
C THR A 150 -11.25 7.71 -14.55
N PRO A 151 -11.45 8.92 -15.11
CA PRO A 151 -12.79 9.49 -15.26
C PRO A 151 -13.55 8.78 -16.40
N ASN A 152 -14.80 8.41 -16.12
CA ASN A 152 -15.88 8.01 -17.02
C ASN A 152 -16.01 6.52 -17.41
N THR A 153 -16.86 5.81 -16.67
CA THR A 153 -17.78 4.81 -17.23
C THR A 153 -19.11 4.90 -16.47
N PRO A 154 -20.28 5.01 -17.14
CA PRO A 154 -21.57 5.10 -16.45
C PRO A 154 -21.88 3.80 -15.69
N ALA A 155 -22.20 3.94 -14.39
CA ALA A 155 -22.66 2.84 -13.56
C ALA A 155 -24.01 2.30 -14.07
N GLN A 156 -24.04 1.01 -14.43
CA GLN A 156 -25.30 0.29 -14.58
C GLN A 156 -25.82 -0.13 -13.21
N ASN A 157 -26.97 0.43 -12.85
CA ASN A 157 -27.80 0.07 -11.72
C ASN A 157 -28.31 -1.38 -11.88
N ASN A 158 -28.10 -2.23 -10.88
CA ASN A 158 -28.92 -3.43 -10.71
C ASN A 158 -29.22 -3.66 -9.22
N GLN A 159 -30.40 -3.22 -8.82
CA GLN A 159 -31.04 -3.56 -7.55
C GLN A 159 -31.38 -5.05 -7.54
N SER A 160 -31.20 -5.72 -6.40
CA SER A 160 -31.92 -6.95 -6.08
C SER A 160 -32.50 -6.86 -4.66
N PRO A 161 -33.71 -7.40 -4.41
CA PRO A 161 -34.53 -6.99 -3.28
C PRO A 161 -34.27 -7.79 -2.00
N GLN A 162 -34.51 -7.13 -0.87
CA GLN A 162 -34.53 -7.70 0.48
C GLN A 162 -35.62 -8.79 0.64
N GLY A 163 -35.28 -9.87 1.34
CA GLY A 163 -36.22 -10.86 1.87
C GLY A 163 -35.80 -11.29 3.28
N ASN A 164 -36.67 -11.03 4.24
CA ASN A 164 -36.45 -11.02 5.68
C ASN A 164 -36.70 -12.40 6.36
N THR A 165 -36.00 -12.64 7.47
CA THR A 165 -36.32 -13.47 8.67
C THR A 165 -36.99 -14.85 8.54
N THR A 166 -36.48 -15.86 9.26
CA THR A 166 -37.05 -16.35 10.55
C THR A 166 -36.23 -17.52 11.11
N ASN A 167 -35.99 -17.45 12.42
CA ASN A 167 -35.36 -18.43 13.30
C ASN A 167 -36.41 -19.46 13.77
N THR A 168 -36.19 -20.77 13.63
CA THR A 168 -36.91 -21.77 14.45
C THR A 168 -36.08 -23.04 14.69
N GLN A 169 -36.07 -23.43 15.96
CA GLN A 169 -35.40 -24.54 16.61
C GLN A 169 -36.09 -25.91 16.33
N THR A 170 -35.27 -26.97 16.36
CA THR A 170 -35.49 -28.46 16.42
C THR A 170 -36.81 -28.98 17.01
N PRO A 171 -37.29 -30.24 16.78
CA PRO A 171 -36.50 -31.50 16.86
C PRO A 171 -36.96 -32.72 16.01
N ASN A 172 -36.15 -33.78 15.85
CA ASN A 172 -36.62 -35.18 16.05
C ASN A 172 -35.52 -36.25 16.08
N MET A 173 -35.87 -37.33 16.79
CA MET A 173 -35.14 -38.49 17.29
C MET A 173 -35.03 -39.70 16.33
N ASN A 174 -34.26 -40.68 16.84
CA ASN A 174 -34.24 -42.15 16.63
C ASN A 174 -33.08 -42.67 15.76
N GLY A 175 -32.26 -43.63 16.18
CA GLY A 175 -32.20 -44.41 17.43
C GLY A 175 -31.32 -45.68 17.26
N GLN A 176 -30.71 -46.12 18.38
CA GLN A 176 -30.32 -47.50 18.74
C GLN A 176 -29.17 -48.18 17.96
N THR A 177 -28.21 -48.95 18.53
CA THR A 177 -28.12 -49.74 19.77
C THR A 177 -26.65 -50.20 20.00
N GLY A 178 -26.22 -50.42 21.25
CA GLY A 178 -25.19 -51.42 21.59
C GLY A 178 -24.17 -51.00 22.67
N ALA A 179 -24.34 -51.51 23.89
CA ALA A 179 -23.49 -51.34 25.08
C ALA A 179 -22.44 -52.48 25.24
N PRO A 180 -21.81 -52.73 26.41
CA PRO A 180 -20.76 -51.95 27.08
C PRO A 180 -19.50 -52.78 27.48
N THR A 181 -18.57 -52.11 28.18
CA THR A 181 -17.53 -52.62 29.13
C THR A 181 -16.36 -53.45 28.59
N GLN A 182 -15.13 -52.91 28.65
CA GLN A 182 -14.24 -52.94 29.84
C GLN A 182 -13.29 -51.74 29.81
#